data_AF-A0A2V8UZJ4-F1
#
_entry.id   AF-A0A2V8UZJ4-F1
#
_cell.length_a   1.000
_cell.length_b   1.000
_cell.length_c   1.000
_cell.angle_alpha   90.00
_cell.angle_beta   90.00
_cell.angle_gamma   90.00
#
_symmetry.space_group_name_H-M   'P 1'
#
loop_
_entity.id
_entity.type
_entity.pdbx_description
1 polymer ?
#
loop_
_entity_poly.entity_id
_entity_poly.type
_entity_poly.pdbx_seq_one_letter_code
_entity_poly.pdbx_strand_id
1 'polypeptide(L)' 'MSPIAGSPFTFVPGANSSVGILSPNNQWLFVSNQVSNTITSLDVKSNGSLAQVSGSPFPDSVAADPNGMATNGTYFALRS' A
#
# COMPACT_ATOMS: atom_id res chain seq x y z
N MET A 1 -12.73 15.14 15.48
CA MET A 1 -12.51 13.72 15.13
C MET A 1 -11.28 13.25 15.89
N SER A 2 -11.36 12.14 16.60
CA SER A 2 -10.20 11.59 17.31
C SER A 2 -9.40 10.68 16.37
N PRO A 3 -8.06 10.67 16.46
CA PRO A 3 -7.23 9.72 15.71
C PRO A 3 -7.61 8.27 16.02
N ILE A 4 -7.43 7.38 15.03
CA ILE A 4 -7.54 5.94 15.28
C ILE A 4 -6.42 5.55 16.27
N ALA A 5 -6.74 4.72 17.26
CA ALA A 5 -5.74 4.25 18.22
C ALA A 5 -4.55 3.59 17.50
N GLY A 6 -3.32 3.97 17.89
CA GLY A 6 -2.09 3.54 17.22
C GLY A 6 -1.66 4.44 16.05
N SER A 7 -2.41 5.50 15.72
CA SER A 7 -1.97 6.54 14.80
C SER A 7 -0.97 7.50 15.46
N PRO A 8 0.10 7.93 14.76
CA PRO A 8 0.52 7.48 13.43
C PRO A 8 0.98 6.02 13.47
N PHE A 9 0.51 5.23 12.50
CA PHE A 9 0.91 3.82 12.40
C PHE A 9 2.38 3.73 12.01
N THR A 10 3.14 2.90 12.73
CA THR A 10 4.55 2.63 12.44
C THR A 10 4.72 1.23 11.86
N PHE A 11 5.59 1.12 10.87
CA PHE A 11 5.91 -0.12 10.15
C PHE A 11 7.37 -0.04 9.68
N VAL A 12 7.91 -1.15 9.19
CA VAL A 12 9.24 -1.16 8.58
C VAL A 12 9.20 -0.24 7.36
N PRO A 13 9.94 0.89 7.38
CA PRO A 13 9.87 1.88 6.31
C PRO A 13 10.74 1.45 5.13
N GLY A 14 10.49 2.04 3.97
CA GLY A 14 11.50 2.16 2.93
C GLY A 14 11.95 3.61 2.77
N ALA A 15 12.89 3.84 1.86
CA ALA A 15 13.44 5.16 1.56
C ALA A 15 12.76 5.77 0.33
N ASN A 16 12.55 7.10 0.39
CA ASN A 16 11.85 7.88 -0.64
C ASN A 16 10.45 7.31 -0.94
N SER A 17 9.62 7.26 0.11
CA SER A 17 8.24 6.80 0.04
C SER A 17 7.32 7.93 -0.43
N SER A 18 6.93 7.90 -1.71
CA SER A 18 6.33 9.06 -2.39
C SER A 18 4.93 8.78 -2.94
N VAL A 19 4.62 7.53 -3.28
CA VAL A 19 3.32 7.12 -3.82
C VAL A 19 2.66 6.10 -2.90
N GLY A 20 1.39 6.35 -2.56
CA GLY A 20 0.50 5.41 -1.88
C GLY A 20 -0.74 5.13 -2.72
N ILE A 21 -1.19 3.88 -2.81
CA ILE A 21 -2.42 3.51 -3.51
C ILE A 21 -3.26 2.53 -2.68
N LEU A 22 -4.55 2.85 -2.53
CA LEU A 22 -5.52 1.97 -1.89
C LEU A 22 -6.10 1.03 -2.95
N SER A 23 -6.21 -0.26 -2.61
CA SER A 23 -6.91 -1.24 -3.44
C SER A 23 -8.40 -0.88 -3.58
N PRO A 24 -9.06 -1.21 -4.71
CA PRO A 24 -10.46 -0.85 -4.94
C PRO A 24 -11.46 -1.40 -3.92
N ASN A 25 -11.12 -2.52 -3.26
CA ASN A 25 -11.94 -3.13 -2.21
C ASN A 25 -11.60 -2.61 -0.79
N ASN A 26 -10.73 -1.60 -0.68
CA ASN A 26 -10.26 -0.99 0.57
C ASN A 26 -9.60 -1.96 1.56
N GLN A 27 -9.05 -3.09 1.10
CA GLN A 27 -8.43 -4.08 1.98
C GLN A 27 -6.91 -3.90 2.10
N TRP A 28 -6.27 -3.27 1.12
CA TRP A 28 -4.82 -3.10 1.09
C TRP A 28 -4.42 -1.68 0.71
N LEU A 29 -3.42 -1.16 1.41
CA LEU A 29 -2.72 0.07 1.08
C LEU A 29 -1.29 -0.30 0.70
N PHE A 30 -0.87 0.11 -0.49
CA PHE A 30 0.49 -0.09 -0.98
C PHE A 30 1.24 1.24 -0.94
N VAL A 31 2.51 1.21 -0.57
CA VAL A 31 3.42 2.36 -0.57
C VAL A 31 4.68 1.99 -1.33
N SER A 32 4.96 2.75 -2.39
CA SER A 32 6.22 2.63 -3.13
C SER A 32 7.38 3.22 -2.33
N ASN A 33 8.52 2.55 -2.29
CA ASN A 33 9.75 3.05 -1.68
C ASN A 33 10.83 3.12 -2.75
N GLN A 34 10.96 4.27 -3.40
CA GLN A 34 11.73 4.41 -4.64
C GLN A 34 13.20 4.06 -4.43
N VAL A 35 13.85 4.65 -3.43
CA VAL A 35 15.29 4.44 -3.19
C VAL A 35 15.56 3.03 -2.64
N SER A 36 14.61 2.46 -1.90
CA SER A 36 14.75 1.10 -1.39
C SER A 36 14.42 0.01 -2.41
N ASN A 37 13.90 0.35 -3.60
CA ASN A 37 13.42 -0.63 -4.59
C ASN A 37 12.48 -1.68 -3.99
N THR A 38 11.53 -1.22 -3.18
CA THR A 38 10.55 -2.10 -2.53
C THR A 38 9.16 -1.49 -2.51
N ILE A 39 8.15 -2.35 -2.35
CA ILE A 39 6.76 -1.96 -2.09
C ILE A 39 6.36 -2.41 -0.68
N THR A 40 5.99 -1.46 0.17
CA THR A 40 5.36 -1.76 1.46
C THR A 40 3.89 -2.07 1.23
N SER A 41 3.44 -3.25 1.62
CA SER A 41 2.02 -3.63 1.66
C SER A 41 1.48 -3.57 3.09
N LEU A 42 0.30 -2.98 3.25
CA LEU A 42 -0.41 -2.82 4.53
C LEU A 42 -1.84 -3.36 4.39
N ASP A 43 -2.28 -4.19 5.33
CA ASP A 43 -3.69 -4.55 5.51
C ASP A 43 -4.45 -3.36 6.11
N VAL A 44 -5.64 -3.09 5.57
CA VAL A 44 -6.58 -2.08 6.06
C VAL A 44 -7.72 -2.81 6.77
N LYS A 45 -7.78 -2.65 8.09
CA LYS A 45 -8.85 -3.25 8.90
C LYS A 45 -10.15 -2.47 8.75
N SER A 46 -11.28 -3.09 9.10
CA SER A 46 -12.62 -2.48 9.03
C SER A 46 -12.77 -1.18 9.82
N ASN A 47 -11.97 -0.99 10.87
CA ASN A 47 -11.92 0.23 11.67
C ASN A 47 -10.93 1.28 11.13
N GLY A 48 -10.34 1.06 9.95
CA GLY A 48 -9.35 1.92 9.31
C GLY A 48 -7.92 1.81 9.86
N SER A 49 -7.66 0.92 10.83
CA SER A 49 -6.29 0.69 11.31
C SER A 49 -5.46 -0.07 10.28
N LEU A 50 -4.17 0.28 10.20
CA LEU A 50 -3.23 -0.31 9.28
C LEU A 50 -2.34 -1.33 9.99
N ALA A 51 -2.04 -2.44 9.32
CA ALA A 51 -1.07 -3.42 9.77
C ALA A 51 -0.16 -3.83 8.61
N GLN A 52 1.15 -3.91 8.83
CA GLN A 52 2.05 -4.34 7.77
C GLN A 52 1.85 -5.83 7.46
N VAL A 53 1.73 -6.15 6.17
CA VAL A 53 1.62 -7.53 5.70
C VAL A 53 2.93 -8.27 6.01
N SER A 54 2.86 -9.52 6.47
CA SER A 54 4.05 -10.31 6.77
C SER A 54 4.96 -10.46 5.54
N GLY A 55 6.27 -10.26 5.71
CA GLY A 55 7.26 -10.29 4.63
C GLY A 55 7.40 -8.98 3.84
N SER A 56 6.53 -7.98 4.09
CA SER A 56 6.68 -6.62 3.59
C SER A 56 7.83 -5.90 4.33
N PRO A 57 8.58 -5.00 3.67
CA PRO A 57 8.42 -4.57 2.29
C PRO A 57 8.95 -5.60 1.28
N PHE A 58 8.25 -5.76 0.15
CA PHE A 58 8.61 -6.72 -0.89
C PHE A 58 9.56 -6.08 -1.92
N PRO A 59 10.63 -6.78 -2.36
CA PRO A 59 11.53 -6.26 -3.37
C PRO A 59 10.81 -6.10 -4.71
N ASP A 60 11.04 -4.97 -5.38
CA ASP A 60 10.75 -4.86 -6.80
C ASP A 60 11.81 -5.64 -7.58
N SER A 61 11.43 -6.83 -8.06
CA SER A 61 12.33 -7.77 -8.72
C SER A 61 12.91 -7.27 -10.04
N VAL A 62 12.37 -6.20 -10.63
CA VAL A 62 12.89 -5.61 -11.87
C VAL A 62 13.81 -4.40 -11.64
N ALA A 63 14.13 -4.07 -10.38
CA ALA A 63 14.98 -2.94 -9.99
C ALA A 63 14.53 -1.60 -10.63
N ALA A 64 13.26 -1.50 -11.01
CA ALA A 64 12.66 -0.27 -11.45
C ALA A 64 12.34 0.53 -10.20
N ASP A 65 12.84 1.75 -10.08
CA ASP A 65 12.41 2.66 -9.02
C ASP A 65 10.87 2.78 -9.13
N PRO A 66 10.06 2.30 -8.16
CA PRO A 66 8.61 2.27 -8.30
C PRO A 66 8.01 3.68 -8.22
N ASN A 67 8.02 4.39 -9.35
CA ASN A 67 7.57 5.78 -9.46
C ASN A 67 6.08 5.90 -9.78
N GLY A 68 5.44 4.80 -10.20
CA GLY A 68 4.02 4.73 -10.49
C GLY A 68 3.45 3.40 -10.00
N MET A 69 2.29 3.45 -9.35
CA MET A 69 1.56 2.26 -8.93
C MET A 69 0.14 2.30 -9.49
N ALA A 70 -0.34 1.14 -9.92
CA ALA A 70 -1.72 0.93 -10.33
C ALA A 70 -2.22 -0.37 -9.70
N THR A 71 -3.49 -0.39 -9.31
CA THR A 71 -4.17 -1.61 -8.85
C THR A 71 -5.21 -2.02 -9.88
N ASN A 72 -5.49 -3.32 -9.99
CA ASN A 72 -6.52 -3.79 -10.92
C ASN A 72 -7.90 -3.34 -10.45
N GLY A 73 -8.48 -2.36 -11.16
CA GLY A 73 -9.78 -1.77 -10.88
C GLY A 73 -10.94 -2.47 -11.57
N THR A 74 -10.96 -3.81 -11.69
CA THR A 74 -12.02 -4.53 -12.41
C THR A 74 -13.41 -4.25 -11.83
N TYR A 75 -14.09 -3.26 -12.41
CA TYR A 75 -15.54 -3.19 -12.49
C TYR A 75 -15.91 -3.69 -13.89
N PHE A 76 -16.34 -4.96 -13.98
CA PHE A 76 -16.91 -5.50 -15.21
C PHE A 76 -18.31 -4.89 -15.41
N ALA A 77 -18.38 -3.67 -15.92
CA ALA A 77 -19.63 -3.03 -16.32
C ALA A 77 -19.97 -3.42 -17.76
N LEU A 78 -20.45 -4.65 -17.95
CA LEU A 78 -21.23 -5.01 -19.14
C LEU A 78 -22.52 -5.67 -18.67
N ARG A 79 -23.52 -4.82 -18.37
CA ARG A 79 -24.93 -5.19 -18.47
C ARG A 79 -25.59 -4.21 -19.43
N SER A 80 -25.76 -4.67 -20.67
CA SER A 80 -26.76 -4.21 -21.62
C SER A 80 -27.31 -5.45 -22.32
#